data_AF-X0L1U1-F1
#
_entry.id   AF-X0L1U1-F1
#
_cell.length_a   1.000
_cell.length_b   1.000
_cell.length_c   1.000
_cell.angle_alpha   90.00
_cell.angle_beta   90.00
_cell.angle_gamma   90.00
#
_symmetry.space_group_name_H-M   'P 1'
#
loop_
_entity.id
_entity.type
_entity.pdbx_description
1 polymer ?
#
loop_
_entity_poly.entity_id
_entity_poly.type
_entity_poly.pdbx_seq_one_letter_code
_entity_poly.pdbx_strand_id
1 'polypeptide(L)'
;MPSYMQKVFGKRMIVNEDRHLTTNLLVRGWGVVFASDVLTATETPTTVTRWLRQQVHWARATHIESLLIPRVYAMSHPMAFFAAARREFGPLVVAVAVLSYFLTSHKLLYFSYPDLFLRIGITTVYNILRNPDRLRLALSWYVVPGMFFYNIPLPAIHIWILVTMTVDTWGTAMRASTEISKKDSNREKWFETGFFVIWMGIVGGTVARWLANEFDLCQGQTLVFMLCGISLASVSTWKATIVSQ
;
A
#
# COMPACT_ATOMS: atom_id res chain seq x y z
N MET A 1 11.47 -18.69 -22.88
CA MET A 1 10.54 -18.50 -21.73
C MET A 1 9.83 -17.17 -21.91
N PRO A 2 8.48 -17.11 -21.93
CA PRO A 2 7.73 -15.90 -22.30
C PRO A 2 7.70 -14.78 -21.24
N SER A 3 8.24 -15.01 -20.04
CA SER A 3 8.11 -14.09 -18.91
C SER A 3 8.67 -12.69 -19.18
N TYR A 4 9.74 -12.61 -19.99
CA TYR A 4 10.42 -11.36 -20.33
C TYR A 4 9.72 -10.50 -21.40
N MET A 5 8.63 -10.97 -22.00
CA MET A 5 7.96 -10.35 -23.15
C MET A 5 6.62 -9.70 -22.79
N GLN A 6 6.29 -9.55 -21.51
CA GLN A 6 5.04 -8.94 -21.09
C GLN A 6 4.91 -7.51 -21.63
N LYS A 7 3.78 -7.26 -22.31
CA LYS A 7 3.42 -5.93 -22.81
C LYS A 7 2.14 -5.45 -22.16
N VAL A 8 2.16 -4.23 -21.63
CA VAL A 8 0.97 -3.49 -21.17
C VAL A 8 0.71 -2.39 -22.20
N PHE A 9 -0.48 -2.36 -22.81
CA PHE A 9 -0.84 -1.39 -23.85
C PHE A 9 0.19 -1.28 -24.98
N GLY A 10 0.74 -2.41 -25.44
CA GLY A 10 1.74 -2.47 -26.51
C GLY A 10 3.17 -2.10 -26.08
N LYS A 11 3.35 -1.58 -24.86
CA LYS A 11 4.65 -1.23 -24.29
C LYS A 11 5.24 -2.39 -23.48
N ARG A 12 6.51 -2.72 -23.73
CA ARG A 12 7.21 -3.75 -22.95
C ARG A 12 7.42 -3.23 -21.53
N MET A 13 6.96 -4.00 -20.56
CA MET A 13 7.10 -3.67 -19.15
C MET A 13 8.28 -4.40 -18.53
N ILE A 14 9.03 -3.71 -17.67
CA ILE A 14 10.01 -4.34 -16.79
C ILE A 14 9.32 -4.56 -15.44
N VAL A 15 8.57 -5.65 -15.32
CA VAL A 15 7.73 -5.96 -14.14
C VAL A 15 8.13 -7.31 -13.55
N ASN A 16 7.92 -7.45 -12.23
CA ASN A 16 8.30 -8.57 -11.39
C ASN A 16 8.05 -9.95 -12.05
N GLU A 17 9.13 -10.66 -12.37
CA GLU A 17 9.14 -11.90 -13.15
C GLU A 17 8.38 -13.05 -12.46
N ASP A 18 8.46 -13.12 -11.13
CA ASP A 18 7.91 -14.22 -10.34
C ASP A 18 6.38 -14.29 -10.41
N ARG A 19 5.72 -13.13 -10.31
CA ARG A 19 4.26 -13.07 -10.35
C ARG A 19 3.75 -13.40 -11.74
N HIS A 20 4.37 -12.82 -12.76
CA HIS A 20 3.98 -13.08 -14.14
C HIS A 20 4.19 -14.55 -14.52
N LEU A 21 5.27 -15.18 -14.02
CA LEU A 21 5.48 -16.62 -14.16
C LEU A 21 4.35 -17.42 -13.50
N THR A 22 3.98 -17.08 -12.26
CA THR A 22 2.90 -17.75 -11.52
C THR A 22 1.57 -17.63 -12.26
N THR A 23 1.23 -16.44 -12.76
CA THR A 23 0.03 -16.21 -13.57
C THR A 23 0.01 -17.10 -14.81
N ASN A 24 1.13 -17.18 -15.54
CA ASN A 24 1.24 -18.01 -16.73
C ASN A 24 1.10 -19.52 -16.42
N LEU A 25 1.54 -19.98 -15.25
CA LEU A 25 1.34 -21.36 -14.80
C LEU A 25 -0.13 -21.62 -14.49
N LEU A 26 -0.80 -20.71 -13.77
CA LEU A 26 -2.23 -20.80 -13.45
C LEU A 26 -3.10 -20.82 -14.72
N VAL A 27 -2.81 -19.97 -15.70
CA VAL A 27 -3.52 -19.94 -16.99
C VAL A 27 -3.38 -21.27 -17.75
N ARG A 28 -2.24 -21.96 -17.59
CA ARG A 28 -1.99 -23.28 -18.17
C ARG A 28 -2.60 -24.44 -17.36
N GLY A 29 -3.33 -24.15 -16.27
CA GLY A 29 -4.01 -25.15 -15.45
C GLY A 29 -3.13 -25.79 -14.37
N TRP A 30 -1.93 -25.25 -14.10
CA TRP A 30 -1.11 -25.71 -12.97
C TRP A 30 -1.67 -25.20 -11.65
N GLY A 31 -1.68 -26.04 -10.63
CA GLY A 31 -2.09 -25.67 -9.27
C GLY A 31 -0.97 -24.95 -8.50
N VAL A 32 -1.36 -24.10 -7.55
CA VAL A 32 -0.44 -23.46 -6.60
C VAL A 32 -0.82 -23.95 -5.20
N VAL A 33 0.17 -24.45 -4.46
CA VAL A 33 0.01 -24.93 -3.08
C VAL A 33 0.84 -24.05 -2.16
N PHE A 34 0.22 -23.57 -1.08
CA PHE A 34 0.92 -22.86 -0.01
C PHE A 34 1.50 -23.88 0.99
N ALA A 35 2.83 -24.01 1.01
CA ALA A 35 3.54 -24.85 1.99
C ALA A 35 3.96 -24.00 3.19
N SER A 36 3.26 -24.13 4.32
CA SER A 36 3.51 -23.31 5.53
C SER A 36 4.85 -23.57 6.20
N ASP A 37 5.51 -24.68 5.88
CA ASP A 37 6.76 -25.10 6.53
C ASP A 37 8.00 -24.67 5.74
N VAL A 38 7.81 -24.17 4.52
CA VAL A 38 8.89 -23.62 3.71
C VAL A 38 9.12 -22.18 4.13
N LEU A 39 10.23 -21.93 4.82
CA LEU A 39 10.60 -20.61 5.32
C LEU A 39 11.87 -20.13 4.62
N THR A 40 11.87 -18.86 4.26
CA THR A 40 13.02 -18.18 3.64
C THR A 40 13.28 -16.89 4.40
N ALA A 41 14.53 -16.69 4.81
CA ALA A 41 14.95 -15.41 5.38
C ALA A 41 14.95 -14.34 4.28
N THR A 42 14.24 -13.24 4.52
CA THR A 42 14.18 -12.12 3.59
C THR A 42 14.76 -10.88 4.25
N GLU A 43 15.64 -10.18 3.54
CA GLU A 43 16.11 -8.86 3.99
C GLU A 43 14.97 -7.84 3.89
N THR A 44 14.76 -7.09 4.97
CA THR A 44 13.76 -6.03 4.99
C THR A 44 14.43 -4.66 4.87
N PRO A 45 13.76 -3.70 4.20
CA PRO A 45 14.29 -2.35 4.05
C PRO A 45 14.42 -1.67 5.42
N THR A 46 15.57 -1.05 5.66
CA THR A 46 15.88 -0.36 6.91
C THR A 46 15.39 1.08 6.95
N THR A 47 14.95 1.64 5.81
CA THR A 47 14.43 3.01 5.72
C THR A 47 13.03 3.04 5.13
N VAL A 48 12.21 4.01 5.59
CA VAL A 48 10.83 4.21 5.13
C VAL A 48 10.79 4.41 3.62
N THR A 49 11.76 5.11 3.04
CA THR A 49 11.78 5.36 1.61
C THR A 49 12.04 4.11 0.78
N ARG A 50 13.03 3.28 1.17
CA ARG A 50 13.28 2.00 0.50
C ARG A 50 12.06 1.09 0.63
N TRP A 51 11.43 1.10 1.80
CA TRP A 51 10.20 0.37 2.03
C TRP A 51 9.04 0.86 1.15
N LEU A 52 8.79 2.17 1.05
CA LEU A 52 7.76 2.73 0.17
C LEU A 52 7.99 2.37 -1.30
N ARG A 53 9.23 2.51 -1.79
CA ARG A 53 9.61 2.10 -3.16
C ARG A 53 9.29 0.62 -3.39
N GLN A 54 9.61 -0.24 -2.42
CA GLN A 54 9.30 -1.67 -2.48
C GLN A 54 7.79 -1.94 -2.51
N GLN A 55 7.00 -1.24 -1.67
CA GLN A 55 5.54 -1.37 -1.70
C GLN A 55 4.94 -0.94 -3.03
N VAL A 56 5.41 0.19 -3.59
CA VAL A 56 4.95 0.68 -4.91
C VAL A 56 5.26 -0.35 -6.00
N HIS A 57 6.45 -0.95 -5.96
CA HIS A 57 6.84 -1.99 -6.92
C HIS A 57 5.94 -3.23 -6.82
N TRP A 58 5.72 -3.75 -5.61
CA TRP A 58 4.87 -4.92 -5.40
C TRP A 58 3.43 -4.70 -5.81
N ALA A 59 2.88 -3.54 -5.48
CA ALA A 59 1.52 -3.22 -5.87
C ALA A 59 1.43 -2.93 -7.39
N ARG A 60 2.45 -2.36 -8.05
CA ARG A 60 2.46 -2.21 -9.53
C ARG A 60 2.38 -3.56 -10.23
N ALA A 61 3.22 -4.51 -9.83
CA ALA A 61 3.16 -5.87 -10.37
C ALA A 61 1.80 -6.52 -10.12
N THR A 62 1.17 -6.20 -8.99
CA THR A 62 -0.17 -6.67 -8.66
C THR A 62 -1.22 -6.10 -9.62
N HIS A 63 -1.30 -4.78 -9.75
CA HIS A 63 -2.30 -4.11 -10.58
C HIS A 63 -2.19 -4.53 -12.05
N ILE A 64 -0.97 -4.62 -12.58
CA ILE A 64 -0.73 -5.04 -13.96
C ILE A 64 -1.27 -6.45 -14.22
N GLU A 65 -0.94 -7.40 -13.35
CA GLU A 65 -1.41 -8.78 -13.49
C GLU A 65 -2.93 -8.89 -13.31
N SER A 66 -3.48 -8.17 -12.33
CA SER A 66 -4.92 -8.14 -12.08
C SER A 66 -5.71 -7.59 -13.27
N LEU A 67 -5.19 -6.55 -13.95
CA LEU A 67 -5.85 -5.89 -15.07
C LEU A 67 -5.64 -6.62 -16.40
N LEU A 68 -4.45 -7.17 -16.63
CA LEU A 68 -4.13 -7.86 -17.90
C LEU A 68 -4.72 -9.26 -17.98
N ILE A 69 -4.82 -9.98 -16.86
CA ILE A 69 -5.24 -11.40 -16.86
C ILE A 69 -6.30 -11.64 -15.77
N PRO A 70 -7.47 -10.96 -15.84
CA PRO A 70 -8.51 -11.10 -14.83
C PRO A 70 -9.10 -12.52 -14.76
N ARG A 71 -8.98 -13.30 -15.85
CA ARG A 71 -9.42 -14.69 -15.92
C ARG A 71 -8.77 -15.57 -14.83
N VAL A 72 -7.56 -15.25 -14.38
CA VAL A 72 -6.87 -16.02 -13.33
C VAL A 72 -7.68 -16.03 -12.04
N TYR A 73 -8.36 -14.93 -11.72
CA TYR A 73 -9.22 -14.88 -10.55
C TYR A 73 -10.50 -15.69 -10.73
N ALA A 74 -11.07 -15.72 -11.95
CA ALA A 74 -12.23 -16.56 -12.26
C ALA A 74 -11.93 -18.06 -12.24
N MET A 75 -10.66 -18.45 -12.48
CA MET A 75 -10.20 -19.84 -12.38
C MET A 75 -9.89 -20.27 -10.94
N SER A 76 -9.80 -19.32 -10.01
CA SER A 76 -9.53 -19.58 -8.60
C SER A 76 -10.81 -19.87 -7.82
N HIS A 77 -10.68 -20.54 -6.67
CA HIS A 77 -11.82 -20.77 -5.76
C HIS A 77 -12.52 -19.43 -5.42
N PRO A 78 -13.87 -19.37 -5.34
CA PRO A 78 -14.60 -18.10 -5.15
C PRO A 78 -14.13 -17.27 -3.94
N MET A 79 -13.67 -17.92 -2.87
CA MET A 79 -13.09 -17.24 -1.71
C MET A 79 -11.76 -16.53 -2.03
N ALA A 80 -10.92 -17.11 -2.89
CA ALA A 80 -9.68 -16.49 -3.34
C ALA A 80 -9.97 -15.29 -4.26
N PHE A 81 -10.97 -15.41 -5.13
CA PHE A 81 -11.48 -14.27 -5.92
C PHE A 81 -11.92 -13.12 -5.01
N PHE A 82 -12.76 -13.41 -4.01
CA PHE A 82 -13.26 -12.39 -3.09
C PHE A 82 -12.14 -11.74 -2.28
N ALA A 83 -11.16 -12.53 -1.81
CA ALA A 83 -9.99 -12.01 -1.12
C ALA A 83 -9.14 -11.09 -2.03
N ALA A 84 -8.95 -11.47 -3.29
CA ALA A 84 -8.25 -10.65 -4.28
C ALA A 84 -9.01 -9.35 -4.57
N ALA A 85 -10.33 -9.43 -4.82
CA ALA A 85 -11.17 -8.26 -5.06
C ALA A 85 -11.14 -7.29 -3.86
N ARG A 86 -11.26 -7.79 -2.63
CA ARG A 86 -11.15 -6.96 -1.42
C ARG A 86 -9.79 -6.27 -1.32
N ARG A 87 -8.70 -6.96 -1.70
CA ARG A 87 -7.35 -6.37 -1.69
C ARG A 87 -7.20 -5.24 -2.71
N GLU A 88 -7.79 -5.36 -3.90
CA GLU A 88 -7.69 -4.33 -4.94
C GLU A 88 -8.62 -3.14 -4.69
N PHE A 89 -9.89 -3.39 -4.37
CA PHE A 89 -10.90 -2.34 -4.22
C PHE A 89 -10.95 -1.73 -2.82
N GLY A 90 -10.60 -2.48 -1.78
CA GLY A 90 -10.66 -2.01 -0.40
C GLY A 90 -9.90 -0.71 -0.17
N PRO A 91 -8.61 -0.62 -0.54
CA PRO A 91 -7.83 0.61 -0.40
C PRO A 91 -8.41 1.79 -1.19
N LEU A 92 -9.01 1.54 -2.36
CA LEU A 92 -9.63 2.60 -3.17
C LEU A 92 -10.90 3.15 -2.53
N VAL A 93 -11.73 2.27 -1.96
CA VAL A 93 -12.94 2.67 -1.22
C VAL A 93 -12.57 3.53 -0.01
N VAL A 94 -11.54 3.12 0.74
CA VAL A 94 -10.99 3.93 1.85
C VAL A 94 -10.49 5.27 1.33
N ALA A 95 -9.79 5.29 0.20
CA ALA A 95 -9.26 6.53 -0.37
C ALA A 95 -10.36 7.53 -0.72
N VAL A 96 -11.42 7.05 -1.37
CA VAL A 96 -12.59 7.86 -1.72
C VAL A 96 -13.28 8.39 -0.46
N ALA A 97 -13.45 7.56 0.56
CA ALA A 97 -14.07 7.98 1.82
C ALA A 97 -13.25 9.04 2.58
N VAL A 98 -11.92 8.92 2.58
CA VAL A 98 -11.02 9.92 3.17
C VAL A 98 -11.11 11.23 2.39
N LEU A 99 -11.05 11.19 1.05
CA LEU A 99 -11.09 12.38 0.21
C LEU A 99 -12.46 13.07 0.25
N SER A 100 -13.56 12.32 0.26
CA SER A 100 -14.91 12.89 0.36
C SER A 100 -15.11 13.61 1.69
N TYR A 101 -14.61 13.02 2.79
CA TYR A 101 -14.66 13.63 4.12
C TYR A 101 -13.78 14.87 4.19
N PHE A 102 -12.57 14.78 3.61
CA PHE A 102 -11.64 15.91 3.51
C PHE A 102 -12.26 17.12 2.80
N LEU A 103 -13.07 16.90 1.76
CA LEU A 103 -13.67 17.98 0.97
C LEU A 103 -15.01 18.46 1.56
N THR A 104 -15.90 17.54 1.94
CA THR A 104 -17.33 17.84 2.17
C THR A 104 -17.79 17.69 3.62
N SER A 105 -16.93 17.25 4.56
CA SER A 105 -17.31 16.85 5.93
C SER A 105 -18.27 15.65 6.04
N HIS A 106 -18.82 15.14 4.94
CA HIS A 106 -19.75 14.00 4.99
C HIS A 106 -19.00 12.67 5.15
N LYS A 107 -19.42 11.89 6.16
CA LYS A 107 -18.90 10.55 6.44
C LYS A 107 -19.55 9.55 5.46
N LEU A 108 -18.81 9.10 4.45
CA LEU A 108 -19.32 8.09 3.50
C LEU A 108 -19.33 6.68 4.07
N LEU A 109 -18.39 6.37 4.96
CA LEU A 109 -18.27 5.07 5.61
C LEU A 109 -18.45 5.24 7.11
N TYR A 110 -19.26 4.36 7.70
CA TYR A 110 -19.38 4.26 9.14
C TYR A 110 -18.19 3.46 9.69
N PHE A 111 -17.46 4.07 10.62
CA PHE A 111 -16.36 3.40 11.32
C PHE A 111 -16.84 2.95 12.69
N SER A 112 -16.81 1.64 12.92
CA SER A 112 -17.22 1.04 14.18
C SER A 112 -16.00 0.68 15.02
N TYR A 113 -15.82 1.34 16.16
CA TYR A 113 -14.77 1.00 17.12
C TYR A 113 -14.84 -0.46 17.61
N PRO A 114 -16.00 -1.04 17.98
CA PRO A 114 -16.04 -2.43 18.40
C PRO A 114 -15.66 -3.41 17.28
N ASP A 115 -15.99 -3.10 16.02
CA ASP A 115 -15.57 -3.91 14.87
C ASP A 115 -14.04 -3.91 14.71
N LEU A 116 -13.40 -2.75 14.87
CA LEU A 116 -11.93 -2.64 14.84
C LEU A 116 -11.28 -3.52 15.92
N PHE A 117 -11.73 -3.39 17.18
CA PHE A 117 -11.16 -4.16 18.29
C PHE A 117 -11.41 -5.66 18.13
N LEU A 118 -12.61 -6.03 17.68
CA LEU A 118 -12.96 -7.42 17.40
C LEU A 118 -12.07 -7.99 16.27
N ARG A 119 -11.82 -7.21 15.21
CA ARG A 119 -10.92 -7.61 14.12
C ARG A 119 -9.49 -7.80 14.62
N ILE A 120 -8.98 -6.92 15.48
CA ILE A 120 -7.65 -7.07 16.11
C ILE A 120 -7.62 -8.36 16.94
N GLY A 121 -8.63 -8.58 17.78
CA GLY A 121 -8.74 -9.77 18.64
C GLY A 121 -8.77 -11.06 17.82
N ILE A 122 -9.67 -11.15 16.84
CA ILE A 122 -9.81 -12.35 15.98
C ILE A 122 -8.52 -12.62 15.21
N THR A 123 -7.90 -11.59 14.62
CA THR A 123 -6.65 -11.77 13.86
C THR A 123 -5.52 -12.26 14.76
N THR A 124 -5.45 -11.73 15.98
CA THR A 124 -4.44 -12.12 16.97
C THR A 124 -4.64 -13.57 17.43
N VAL A 125 -5.88 -13.93 17.80
CA VAL A 125 -6.23 -15.30 18.21
C VAL A 125 -5.96 -16.28 17.07
N TYR A 126 -6.37 -15.96 15.83
CA TYR A 126 -6.10 -16.78 14.66
C TYR A 126 -4.60 -17.02 14.45
N ASN A 127 -3.78 -15.97 14.54
CA ASN A 127 -2.33 -16.09 14.37
C ASN A 127 -1.68 -16.97 15.44
N ILE A 128 -2.13 -16.85 16.70
CA ILE A 128 -1.66 -17.68 17.82
C ILE A 128 -2.05 -19.14 17.59
N LEU A 129 -3.32 -19.42 17.27
CA LEU A 129 -3.81 -20.78 17.05
C LEU A 129 -3.18 -21.45 15.82
N ARG A 130 -2.91 -20.68 14.77
CA ARG A 130 -2.33 -21.21 13.52
C ARG A 130 -0.83 -21.49 13.63
N ASN A 131 -0.13 -20.79 14.53
CA ASN A 131 1.33 -20.87 14.67
C ASN A 131 1.76 -20.99 16.14
N PRO A 132 1.30 -22.02 16.87
CA PRO A 132 1.51 -22.13 18.32
C PRO A 132 3.00 -22.18 18.70
N ASP A 133 3.82 -22.88 17.90
CA ASP A 133 5.24 -23.09 18.20
C ASP A 133 6.14 -21.99 17.63
N ARG A 134 5.61 -21.16 16.71
CA ARG A 134 6.41 -20.21 15.91
C ARG A 134 6.16 -18.75 16.29
N LEU A 135 4.96 -18.42 16.76
CA LEU A 135 4.60 -17.06 17.11
C LEU A 135 5.00 -16.76 18.55
N ARG A 136 6.06 -15.96 18.75
CA ARG A 136 6.31 -15.35 20.06
C ARG A 136 5.16 -14.40 20.37
N LEU A 137 4.56 -14.50 21.56
CA LEU A 137 3.43 -13.66 21.96
C LEU A 137 3.72 -12.16 21.77
N ALA A 138 4.97 -11.74 22.02
CA ALA A 138 5.45 -10.37 21.80
C ALA A 138 5.36 -9.89 20.34
N LEU A 139 5.43 -10.79 19.35
CA LEU A 139 5.28 -10.46 17.93
C LEU A 139 3.82 -10.20 17.54
N SER A 140 2.85 -10.62 18.35
CA SER A 140 1.42 -10.41 18.06
C SER A 140 1.04 -8.94 18.03
N TRP A 141 1.79 -8.09 18.74
CA TRP A 141 1.62 -6.63 18.72
C TRP A 141 1.75 -6.04 17.30
N TYR A 142 2.51 -6.67 16.39
CA TYR A 142 2.69 -6.17 15.02
C TYR A 142 1.42 -6.17 14.18
N VAL A 143 0.34 -6.83 14.63
CA VAL A 143 -1.00 -6.73 14.01
C VAL A 143 -1.46 -5.27 13.98
N VAL A 144 -1.20 -4.50 15.03
CA VAL A 144 -1.66 -3.10 15.14
C VAL A 144 -0.97 -2.20 14.11
N PRO A 145 0.37 -2.10 14.04
CA PRO A 145 1.07 -1.38 12.97
C PRO A 145 0.65 -1.84 11.56
N GLY A 146 0.43 -3.15 11.38
CA GLY A 146 -0.06 -3.69 10.11
C GLY A 146 -1.43 -3.11 9.73
N MET A 147 -2.38 -3.05 10.67
CA MET A 147 -3.68 -2.44 10.41
C MET A 147 -3.61 -0.95 10.10
N PHE A 148 -2.74 -0.20 10.78
CA PHE A 148 -2.48 1.19 10.41
C PHE A 148 -1.98 1.31 8.98
N PHE A 149 -1.04 0.45 8.57
CA PHE A 149 -0.52 0.41 7.20
C PHE A 149 -1.63 0.18 6.15
N TYR A 150 -2.47 -0.83 6.37
CA TYR A 150 -3.53 -1.20 5.41
C TYR A 150 -4.61 -0.11 5.25
N ASN A 151 -4.83 0.72 6.26
CA ASN A 151 -5.88 1.74 6.22
C ASN A 151 -5.37 3.14 5.87
N ILE A 152 -4.11 3.48 6.18
CA ILE A 152 -3.60 4.85 6.00
C ILE A 152 -2.65 4.93 4.79
N PRO A 153 -1.45 4.30 4.77
CA PRO A 153 -0.55 4.32 3.61
C PRO A 153 -1.06 3.61 2.35
N LEU A 154 -1.69 2.44 2.50
CA LEU A 154 -1.99 1.58 1.35
C LEU A 154 -2.92 2.24 0.30
N PRO A 155 -3.97 2.99 0.69
CA PRO A 155 -4.78 3.78 -0.26
C PRO A 155 -3.96 4.70 -1.17
N ALA A 156 -2.95 5.39 -0.61
CA ALA A 156 -2.07 6.28 -1.36
C ALA A 156 -1.29 5.54 -2.44
N ILE A 157 -0.74 4.38 -2.05
CA ILE A 157 0.08 3.53 -2.91
C ILE A 157 -0.78 3.01 -4.08
N HIS A 158 -2.01 2.57 -3.80
CA HIS A 158 -2.93 2.11 -4.84
C HIS A 158 -3.29 3.22 -5.85
N ILE A 159 -3.65 4.42 -5.38
CA ILE A 159 -3.93 5.56 -6.28
C ILE A 159 -2.69 5.89 -7.13
N TRP A 160 -1.52 5.99 -6.49
CA TRP A 160 -0.29 6.34 -7.18
C TRP A 160 0.07 5.35 -8.30
N ILE A 161 -0.15 4.06 -8.05
CA ILE A 161 0.16 3.00 -9.02
C ILE A 161 -0.81 3.02 -10.19
N LEU A 162 -2.10 3.28 -9.96
CA LEU A 162 -3.07 3.42 -11.05
C LEU A 162 -2.64 4.54 -12.02
N VAL A 163 -2.07 5.62 -11.49
CA VAL A 163 -1.55 6.74 -12.29
C VAL A 163 -0.21 6.39 -12.95
N THR A 164 0.67 5.64 -12.26
CA THR A 164 2.06 5.38 -12.71
C THR A 164 2.29 3.97 -13.27
N MET A 165 1.24 3.25 -13.65
CA MET A 165 1.32 1.85 -14.05
C MET A 165 2.25 1.61 -15.25
N THR A 166 2.31 2.57 -16.18
CA THR A 166 3.06 2.49 -17.44
C THR A 166 4.50 3.03 -17.34
N VAL A 167 4.94 3.45 -16.15
CA VAL A 167 6.28 4.00 -15.93
C VAL A 167 7.28 2.85 -15.76
N ASP A 168 8.33 2.82 -16.58
CA ASP A 168 9.31 1.70 -16.65
C ASP A 168 10.43 1.79 -15.62
N THR A 169 10.31 2.63 -14.60
CA THR A 169 11.38 2.76 -13.62
C THR A 169 11.25 1.64 -12.59
N TRP A 170 12.19 0.71 -12.60
CA TRP A 170 12.55 -0.07 -11.43
C TRP A 170 13.09 0.91 -10.38
N GLY A 171 12.29 1.27 -9.39
CA GLY A 171 12.72 2.11 -8.26
C GLY A 171 13.86 1.47 -7.43
N THR A 172 14.32 0.28 -7.82
CA THR A 172 15.44 -0.48 -7.28
C THR A 172 16.19 -1.22 -8.39
N ALA A 173 16.45 -0.60 -9.55
CA ALA A 173 17.37 -1.20 -10.52
C ALA A 173 18.67 -1.57 -9.78
N MET A 174 19.24 -2.75 -10.07
CA MET A 174 20.53 -3.17 -9.53
C MET A 174 21.59 -2.21 -10.10
N ARG A 175 21.68 -1.03 -9.49
CA ARG A 175 22.56 0.07 -9.91
C ARG A 175 23.99 -0.43 -9.73
N ALA A 176 24.83 -0.26 -10.75
CA ALA A 176 26.26 -0.49 -10.59
C ALA A 176 26.77 0.36 -9.41
N SER A 177 27.81 -0.07 -8.71
CA SER A 177 28.36 0.61 -7.53
C SER A 177 28.60 2.11 -7.77
N THR A 178 28.95 2.48 -9.01
CA THR A 178 29.14 3.85 -9.48
C THR A 178 27.85 4.67 -9.59
N GLU A 179 26.71 4.05 -9.93
CA GLU A 179 25.39 4.70 -9.98
C GLU A 179 24.77 4.84 -8.58
N ILE A 180 25.10 3.95 -7.64
CA ILE A 180 24.73 4.09 -6.23
C ILE A 180 25.35 5.35 -5.61
N SER A 181 26.54 5.75 -6.07
CA SER A 181 27.23 6.97 -5.63
C SER A 181 26.60 8.26 -6.16
N LYS A 182 25.75 8.22 -7.19
CA LYS A 182 25.06 9.42 -7.67
C LYS A 182 23.91 9.72 -6.72
N LYS A 183 23.98 10.88 -6.06
CA LYS A 183 22.89 11.39 -5.23
C LYS A 183 21.67 11.62 -6.13
N ASP A 184 20.57 10.91 -5.85
CA ASP A 184 19.29 11.11 -6.54
C ASP A 184 18.95 12.61 -6.53
N SER A 185 18.55 13.14 -7.69
CA SER A 185 18.12 14.53 -7.79
C SER A 185 16.91 14.77 -6.90
N ASN A 186 16.79 15.96 -6.29
CA ASN A 186 15.64 16.31 -5.46
C ASN A 186 14.30 16.11 -6.21
N ARG A 187 14.30 16.29 -7.54
CA ARG A 187 13.12 16.05 -8.39
C ARG A 187 12.76 14.57 -8.49
N GLU A 188 13.74 13.68 -8.55
CA GLU A 188 13.54 12.23 -8.61
C GLU A 188 13.01 11.70 -7.28
N LYS A 189 13.60 12.15 -6.16
CA LYS A 189 13.08 11.86 -4.82
C LYS A 189 11.61 12.29 -4.67
N TRP A 190 11.29 13.51 -5.12
CA TRP A 190 9.91 14.01 -5.12
C TRP A 190 8.98 13.17 -5.98
N PHE A 191 9.42 12.77 -7.17
CA PHE A 191 8.62 11.94 -8.07
C PHE A 191 8.30 10.58 -7.44
N GLU A 192 9.23 9.99 -6.70
CA GLU A 192 9.05 8.65 -6.16
C GLU A 192 8.28 8.60 -4.84
N THR A 193 8.43 9.61 -3.95
CA THR A 193 7.79 9.60 -2.62
C THR A 193 6.87 10.79 -2.35
N GLY A 194 6.85 11.80 -3.22
CA GLY A 194 6.03 13.01 -3.05
C GLY A 194 4.54 12.71 -3.00
N PHE A 195 4.06 11.69 -3.71
CA PHE A 195 2.66 11.24 -3.62
C PHE A 195 2.27 10.91 -2.17
N PHE A 196 3.18 10.30 -1.42
CA PHE A 196 2.96 9.91 -0.03
C PHE A 196 2.93 11.13 0.89
N VAL A 197 3.78 12.14 0.62
CA VAL A 197 3.77 13.42 1.36
C VAL A 197 2.45 14.17 1.19
N ILE A 198 1.94 14.21 -0.05
CA ILE A 198 0.63 14.82 -0.35
C ILE A 198 -0.47 14.06 0.37
N TRP A 199 -0.47 12.73 0.27
CA TRP A 199 -1.47 11.88 0.91
C TRP A 199 -1.49 12.05 2.44
N MET A 200 -0.33 12.03 3.09
CA MET A 200 -0.24 12.24 4.53
C MET A 200 -0.72 13.64 4.92
N GLY A 201 -0.53 14.65 4.07
CA GLY A 201 -1.13 15.97 4.23
C GLY A 201 -2.66 15.92 4.24
N ILE A 202 -3.27 15.22 3.27
CA ILE A 202 -4.73 15.01 3.22
C ILE A 202 -5.21 14.30 4.49
N VAL A 203 -4.54 13.23 4.90
CA VAL A 203 -4.88 12.49 6.14
C VAL A 203 -4.77 13.41 7.36
N GLY A 204 -3.68 14.17 7.50
CA GLY A 204 -3.50 15.14 8.59
C GLY A 204 -4.61 16.19 8.61
N GLY A 205 -5.00 16.71 7.45
CA GLY A 205 -6.13 17.61 7.30
C GLY A 205 -7.48 16.98 7.64
N THR A 206 -7.71 15.71 7.29
CA THR A 206 -8.95 15.00 7.69
C THR A 206 -9.03 14.80 9.19
N VAL A 207 -7.93 14.44 9.85
CA VAL A 207 -7.90 14.28 11.31
C VAL A 207 -8.15 15.63 11.98
N ALA A 208 -7.52 16.70 11.49
CA ALA A 208 -7.75 18.05 12.01
C ALA A 208 -9.19 18.53 11.79
N ARG A 209 -9.80 18.21 10.63
CA ARG A 209 -11.22 18.47 10.38
C ARG A 209 -12.12 17.70 11.32
N TRP A 210 -11.82 16.42 11.57
CA TRP A 210 -12.55 15.60 12.51
C TRP A 210 -12.50 16.18 13.92
N LEU A 211 -11.30 16.50 14.42
CA LEU A 211 -11.13 17.16 15.72
C LEU A 211 -11.90 18.49 15.79
N ALA A 212 -11.81 19.32 14.74
CA ALA A 212 -12.53 20.59 14.70
C ALA A 212 -14.05 20.43 14.78
N ASN A 213 -14.60 19.37 14.15
CA ASN A 213 -16.02 19.04 14.25
C ASN A 213 -16.41 18.52 15.64
N GLU A 214 -15.56 17.72 16.30
CA GLU A 214 -15.83 17.24 17.67
C GLU A 214 -15.80 18.37 18.72
N PHE A 215 -15.05 19.46 18.43
CA PHE A 215 -15.01 20.66 19.28
C PHE A 215 -15.97 21.77 18.83
N ASP A 216 -16.88 21.50 17.88
CA ASP A 216 -17.85 22.46 17.32
C ASP A 216 -17.24 23.81 16.89
N LEU A 217 -16.04 23.76 16.29
CA LEU A 217 -15.34 24.98 15.85
C LEU A 217 -16.05 25.67 14.68
N CYS A 218 -15.95 27.00 14.65
CA CYS A 218 -16.47 27.80 13.54
C CYS A 218 -15.75 27.46 12.22
N GLN A 219 -16.42 27.63 11.08
CA GLN A 219 -15.88 27.26 9.76
C GLN A 219 -14.48 27.85 9.48
N GLY A 220 -14.24 29.11 9.86
CA GLY A 220 -12.92 29.73 9.72
C GLY A 220 -11.84 29.07 10.57
N GLN A 221 -12.16 28.70 11.82
CA GLN A 221 -11.24 27.98 12.71
C GLN A 221 -10.97 26.56 12.20
N THR A 222 -12.00 25.87 11.70
CA THR A 222 -11.85 24.54 11.08
C THR A 222 -10.87 24.56 9.91
N LEU A 223 -10.95 25.58 9.04
CA LEU A 223 -10.00 25.72 7.94
C LEU A 223 -8.56 25.95 8.43
N VAL A 224 -8.36 26.77 9.46
CA VAL A 224 -7.03 26.98 10.07
C VAL A 224 -6.48 25.68 10.66
N PHE A 225 -7.31 24.94 11.41
CA PHE A 225 -6.93 23.64 11.95
C PHE A 225 -6.57 22.64 10.84
N MET A 226 -7.35 22.60 9.76
CA MET A 226 -7.05 21.76 8.60
C MET A 226 -5.71 22.13 7.97
N LEU A 227 -5.43 23.42 7.75
CA LEU A 227 -4.15 23.88 7.20
C LEU A 227 -2.98 23.49 8.10
N CYS A 228 -3.11 23.69 9.42
CA CYS A 228 -2.10 23.25 10.39
C CYS A 228 -1.88 21.73 10.33
N GLY A 229 -2.95 20.93 10.27
CA GLY A 229 -2.88 19.47 10.16
C GLY A 229 -2.20 19.01 8.88
N ILE A 230 -2.54 19.63 7.74
CA ILE A 230 -1.91 19.37 6.44
C ILE A 230 -0.42 19.70 6.51
N SER A 231 -0.06 20.90 6.97
CA SER A 231 1.33 21.35 7.05
C SER A 231 2.15 20.44 7.96
N LEU A 232 1.65 20.10 9.16
CA LEU A 232 2.37 19.25 10.10
C LEU A 232 2.60 17.84 9.53
N ALA A 233 1.56 17.23 8.95
CA ALA A 233 1.66 15.88 8.41
C ALA A 233 2.53 15.83 7.14
N SER A 234 2.41 16.80 6.24
CA SER A 234 3.26 16.88 5.06
C SER A 234 4.72 17.17 5.42
N VAL A 235 5.01 18.09 6.35
CA VAL A 235 6.41 18.41 6.74
C VAL A 235 7.06 17.24 7.47
N SER A 236 6.35 16.56 8.36
CA SER A 236 6.88 15.38 9.05
C SER A 236 7.18 14.24 8.07
N THR A 237 6.27 13.97 7.14
CA THR A 237 6.45 12.94 6.11
C THR A 237 7.57 13.31 5.14
N TRP A 238 7.66 14.58 4.74
CA TRP A 238 8.74 15.11 3.91
C TRP A 238 10.11 14.87 4.53
N LYS A 239 10.25 15.20 5.83
CA LYS A 239 11.50 14.96 6.58
C LYS A 239 11.82 13.47 6.65
N ALA A 240 10.81 12.63 6.91
CA ALA A 240 10.97 11.20 7.05
C ALA A 240 11.30 10.47 5.74
N THR A 241 10.92 11.01 4.58
CA THR A 241 11.02 10.32 3.28
C THR A 241 12.02 10.94 2.30
N ILE A 242 12.12 12.26 2.22
CA ILE A 242 12.90 12.95 1.17
C ILE A 242 14.19 13.54 1.74
N VAL A 243 14.14 14.09 2.95
CA VAL A 243 15.34 14.65 3.62
C VAL A 243 16.23 13.55 4.21
N SER A 244 15.63 12.43 4.65
CA SER A 244 16.34 11.29 5.23
C SER A 244 17.11 10.42 4.23
N GLN A 245 16.99 10.71 2.92
CA GLN A 245 17.70 10.02 1.83
C GLN A 245 19.03 10.68 1.50
#